data_AF-A0A7W8VXG3-F1
#
_entry.id   AF-A0A7W8VXG3-F1
#
_cell.length_a   1.000
_cell.length_b   1.000
_cell.length_c   1.000
_cell.angle_alpha   90.00
_cell.angle_beta   90.00
_cell.angle_gamma   90.00
#
_symmetry.space_group_name_H-M   'P 1'
#
loop_
_entity.id
_entity.type
_entity.pdbx_description
1 polymer ?
#
loop_
_entity_poly.entity_id
_entity_poly.type
_entity_poly.pdbx_seq_one_letter_code
_entity_poly.pdbx_strand_id
1 'polypeptide(L)'
;MTTEWFSAAGQHPTPRIQLNYSDAIKSLVAAGYGAALLPQEPSRSSADERIVTRALRPALWRQLGLAFRAGTVERPTQYVLDVLRSLRLS
;
A
#
# COMPACT_ATOMS: atom_id res chain seq x y z
N MET A 1 9.42 4.74 -7.50
CA MET A 1 8.93 3.35 -7.28
C MET A 1 7.81 2.93 -8.23
N THR A 2 6.56 3.40 -8.12
CA THR A 2 5.46 2.93 -9.01
C THR A 2 5.67 3.37 -10.46
N THR A 3 6.09 4.62 -10.69
CA THR A 3 6.42 5.13 -12.04
C THR A 3 7.57 4.36 -12.68
N GLU A 4 8.62 4.06 -11.90
CA GLU A 4 9.76 3.25 -12.37
C GLU A 4 9.33 1.82 -12.70
N TRP A 5 8.43 1.22 -11.91
CA TRP A 5 7.90 -0.11 -12.19
C TRP A 5 7.15 -0.16 -13.53
N PHE A 6 6.33 0.85 -13.82
CA PHE A 6 5.70 0.97 -15.15
C PHE A 6 6.73 1.22 -16.25
N SER A 7 7.72 2.08 -16.00
CA SER A 7 8.77 2.39 -16.97
C SER A 7 9.61 1.17 -17.32
N ALA A 8 9.80 0.22 -16.40
CA ALA A 8 10.51 -1.03 -16.66
C ALA A 8 9.79 -1.91 -17.72
N ALA A 9 8.49 -1.71 -17.90
CA ALA A 9 7.68 -2.33 -18.95
C ALA A 9 7.45 -1.40 -20.16
N GLY A 10 8.17 -0.27 -20.25
CA GLY A 10 8.00 0.75 -21.30
C GLY A 10 6.69 1.53 -21.20
N GLN A 11 6.01 1.50 -20.05
CA GLN A 11 4.72 2.17 -19.84
C GLN A 11 4.91 3.47 -19.06
N HIS A 12 4.18 4.51 -19.45
CA HIS A 12 4.21 5.82 -18.80
C HIS A 12 2.79 6.33 -18.52
N PRO A 13 2.00 5.64 -17.67
CA PRO A 13 0.64 6.05 -17.37
C PRO A 13 0.62 7.33 -16.52
N THR A 14 -0.26 8.28 -16.88
CA THR A 14 -0.52 9.48 -16.10
C THR A 14 -1.78 9.27 -15.24
N PRO A 15 -1.70 9.39 -13.91
CA PRO A 15 -2.88 9.25 -13.05
C PRO A 15 -3.87 10.39 -13.30
N ARG A 16 -5.14 10.05 -13.51
CA ARG A 16 -6.23 11.05 -13.70
C ARG A 16 -6.84 11.53 -12.40
N ILE A 17 -6.75 10.73 -11.34
CA ILE A 17 -7.32 10.99 -10.01
C ILE A 17 -6.29 10.56 -8.96
N GLN A 18 -6.09 11.37 -7.93
CA GLN A 18 -5.21 11.06 -6.79
C GLN A 18 -5.98 11.25 -5.49
N LEU A 19 -6.08 10.20 -4.67
CA LEU A 19 -6.73 10.20 -3.37
C LEU A 19 -5.85 9.48 -2.34
N ASN A 20 -5.97 9.86 -1.07
CA ASN A 20 -5.22 9.25 0.05
C ASN A 20 -6.08 8.30 0.90
N TYR A 21 -7.13 7.71 0.32
CA TYR A 21 -8.05 6.83 1.03
C TYR A 21 -8.44 5.61 0.18
N SER A 22 -7.95 4.41 0.57
CA SER A 22 -8.08 3.17 -0.20
C SER A 22 -9.54 2.83 -0.54
N ASP A 23 -10.47 3.02 0.38
CA ASP A 23 -11.87 2.62 0.15
C ASP A 23 -12.59 3.57 -0.82
N ALA A 24 -12.25 4.86 -0.82
CA ALA A 24 -12.76 5.80 -1.84
C ALA A 24 -12.23 5.42 -3.23
N ILE A 25 -10.97 4.99 -3.33
CA ILE A 25 -10.40 4.52 -4.59
C ILE A 25 -11.13 3.26 -5.07
N LYS A 26 -11.42 2.30 -4.19
CA LYS A 26 -12.21 1.10 -4.53
C LYS A 26 -13.61 1.48 -5.03
N SER A 27 -14.29 2.42 -4.36
CA SER A 27 -15.61 2.92 -4.81
C SER A 27 -15.57 3.55 -6.20
N LEU A 28 -14.51 4.31 -6.53
CA LEU A 28 -14.33 4.88 -7.87
C LEU A 28 -14.11 3.80 -8.93
N VAL A 29 -13.28 2.79 -8.63
CA VAL A 29 -13.07 1.63 -9.53
C VAL A 29 -14.39 0.90 -9.76
N ALA A 30 -15.16 0.63 -8.70
CA ALA A 30 -16.46 -0.02 -8.80
C ALA A 30 -17.51 0.82 -9.57
N ALA A 31 -17.35 2.14 -9.59
CA ALA A 31 -18.17 3.07 -10.38
C ALA A 31 -17.68 3.23 -11.83
N GLY A 32 -16.63 2.51 -12.25
CA GLY A 32 -16.15 2.51 -13.64
C GLY A 32 -15.13 3.60 -13.99
N TYR A 33 -14.53 4.27 -12.99
CA TYR A 33 -13.51 5.30 -13.23
C TYR A 33 -12.14 4.75 -13.68
N GLY A 34 -12.05 3.44 -13.94
CA GLY A 34 -10.86 2.76 -14.44
C GLY A 34 -10.26 1.80 -13.43
N ALA A 35 -8.94 1.63 -13.48
CA ALA A 35 -8.19 0.72 -12.61
C ALA A 35 -7.34 1.49 -11.60
N ALA A 36 -7.07 0.87 -10.46
CA ALA A 36 -6.19 1.40 -9.43
C ALA A 36 -5.14 0.37 -9.00
N LEU A 37 -3.96 0.87 -8.61
CA LEU A 37 -2.91 0.07 -7.99
C LEU A 37 -2.91 0.35 -6.49
N LEU A 38 -3.27 -0.65 -5.69
CA LEU A 38 -3.35 -0.56 -4.23
C LEU A 38 -2.41 -1.60 -3.59
N PRO A 39 -1.81 -1.29 -2.42
CA PRO A 39 -1.14 -2.30 -1.61
C PRO A 39 -2.12 -3.42 -1.24
N GLN A 40 -1.61 -4.65 -1.14
CA GLN A 40 -2.40 -5.76 -0.63
C GLN A 40 -2.64 -5.56 0.87
N GLU A 41 -3.87 -5.19 1.23
CA GLU A 41 -4.32 -5.11 2.62
C GLU A 41 -4.97 -6.44 3.01
N PRO A 42 -4.70 -7.00 4.22
CA PRO A 42 -5.46 -8.15 4.72
C PRO A 42 -6.95 -7.75 4.76
N SER A 43 -7.80 -8.50 4.06
CA SER A 43 -9.16 -8.06 3.71
C SER A 43 -9.95 -7.67 4.95
N ARG A 44 -10.31 -6.38 5.06
CA ARG A 44 -11.26 -5.90 6.08
C ARG A 44 -12.65 -5.58 5.53
N SER A 45 -12.79 -5.33 4.22
CA SER A 45 -14.10 -5.21 3.57
C SER A 45 -14.39 -6.45 2.72
N SER A 46 -15.66 -6.82 2.62
CA SER A 46 -16.12 -7.72 1.56
C SER A 46 -15.61 -7.22 0.21
N ALA A 47 -15.15 -8.13 -0.64
CA ALA A 47 -14.80 -7.78 -2.01
C ALA A 47 -16.08 -7.28 -2.71
N ASP A 48 -16.06 -6.06 -3.24
CA ASP A 48 -17.13 -5.59 -4.11
C ASP A 48 -17.12 -6.45 -5.39
N GLU A 49 -18.23 -7.14 -5.67
CA GLU A 49 -18.35 -8.09 -6.79
C GLU A 49 -18.07 -7.44 -8.15
N ARG A 50 -18.20 -6.12 -8.24
CA ARG A 50 -17.88 -5.34 -9.47
C ARG A 50 -16.39 -5.15 -9.67
N ILE A 51 -15.56 -5.45 -8.66
CA ILE A 51 -14.11 -5.24 -8.70
C ILE A 51 -13.40 -6.58 -8.87
N VAL A 52 -12.62 -6.68 -9.93
CA VAL A 52 -11.72 -7.81 -10.16
C VAL A 52 -10.31 -7.45 -9.69
N THR A 53 -9.82 -8.16 -8.66
CA THR A 53 -8.45 -7.98 -8.16
C THR A 53 -7.47 -8.90 -8.90
N ARG A 54 -6.29 -8.38 -9.25
CA ARG A 54 -5.21 -9.11 -9.92
C ARG A 54 -3.86 -8.79 -9.28
N ALA A 55 -3.05 -9.82 -9.07
CA ALA A 55 -1.68 -9.66 -8.61
C ALA A 55 -0.82 -9.05 -9.74
N LEU A 56 0.08 -8.14 -9.38
CA LEU A 56 1.01 -7.52 -10.32
C LEU A 56 2.12 -8.51 -10.73
N ARG A 57 2.52 -8.45 -12.00
CA ARG A 57 3.61 -9.23 -12.59
C ARG A 57 4.51 -8.27 -13.40
N PRO A 58 5.77 -8.04 -12.99
CA PRO A 58 6.41 -8.53 -11.76
C PRO A 58 5.79 -7.89 -10.50
N ALA A 59 5.97 -8.52 -9.33
CA ALA A 59 5.43 -7.97 -8.07
C ALA A 59 6.07 -6.61 -7.74
N LEU A 60 5.25 -5.66 -7.27
CA LEU A 60 5.72 -4.35 -6.81
C LEU A 60 5.77 -4.34 -5.28
N TRP A 61 6.97 -4.29 -4.72
CA TRP A 61 7.22 -4.33 -3.28
C TRP A 61 7.50 -2.94 -2.73
N ARG A 62 7.00 -2.67 -1.51
CA ARG A 62 7.31 -1.46 -0.75
C ARG A 62 8.00 -1.85 0.54
N GLN A 63 9.19 -1.31 0.79
CA GLN A 63 9.83 -1.46 2.10
C GLN A 63 9.14 -0.56 3.12
N LEU A 64 8.56 -1.16 4.15
CA LEU A 64 8.02 -0.47 5.33
C LEU A 64 9.12 -0.35 6.38
N GLY A 65 9.20 0.81 7.04
CA GLY A 65 10.21 1.10 8.05
C GLY A 65 9.60 1.80 9.27
N LEU A 66 10.26 1.64 10.43
CA LEU A 66 9.94 2.37 11.65
C LEU A 66 10.91 3.54 11.79
N ALA A 67 10.37 4.76 11.92
CA ALA A 67 11.16 5.96 12.18
C ALA A 67 10.94 6.43 13.62
N PHE A 68 12.04 6.66 14.34
CA PHE A 68 12.02 7.19 15.71
C PHE A 68 13.22 8.12 15.91
N ARG A 69 13.14 9.00 16.91
CA ARG A 69 14.22 9.96 17.21
C ARG A 69 15.50 9.21 17.60
N ALA A 70 16.63 9.60 17.02
CA ALA A 70 17.94 9.10 17.41
C ALA A 70 18.37 9.63 18.79
N GLY A 71 19.12 8.83 19.56
CA GLY A 71 19.57 9.16 20.91
C GLY A 71 18.88 8.34 21.99
N THR A 72 18.79 8.87 23.21
CA THR A 72 18.13 8.18 24.33
C THR A 72 16.64 8.02 24.05
N VAL A 73 16.21 6.79 23.84
CA VAL A 73 14.79 6.43 23.66
C VAL A 73 14.19 6.18 25.03
N GLU A 74 13.09 6.87 25.35
CA GLU A 74 12.37 6.65 26.60
C GLU A 74 11.84 5.23 26.69
N ARG A 75 11.79 4.65 27.90
CA ARG A 75 11.30 3.28 28.13
C ARG A 75 9.95 2.97 27.47
N PRO A 76 8.93 3.85 27.51
CA PRO A 76 7.66 3.60 26.83
C PRO A 76 7.82 3.46 25.30
N THR A 77 8.65 4.30 24.69
CA THR A 77 8.93 4.24 23.24
C THR A 77 9.71 2.97 22.88
N GLN A 78 10.66 2.55 23.72
CA GLN A 78 11.38 1.28 23.52
C GLN A 78 10.40 0.10 23.51
N TYR A 79 9.48 0.05 24.49
CA TYR A 79 8.47 -1.01 24.56
C TYR A 79 7.59 -1.07 23.30
N VAL A 80 7.10 0.09 22.82
CA VAL A 80 6.31 0.14 21.58
C VAL A 80 7.13 -0.33 20.37
N LEU A 81 8.39 0.07 20.26
CA LEU A 81 9.27 -0.37 19.18
C LEU A 81 9.50 -1.88 19.20
N ASP A 82 9.68 -2.48 20.37
CA ASP A 82 9.88 -3.92 20.51
C ASP A 82 8.63 -4.71 20.13
N VAL A 83 7.44 -4.22 20.52
CA VAL A 83 6.16 -4.79 20.07
C VAL A 83 5.99 -4.65 18.55
N LEU A 84 6.24 -3.48 17.97
CA LEU A 84 6.11 -3.28 16.52
C LEU A 84 7.12 -4.12 15.72
N ARG A 85 8.31 -4.37 16.27
CA ARG A 85 9.30 -5.26 15.67
C ARG A 85 8.90 -6.73 15.77
N SER A 86 8.27 -7.16 16.87
CA SER A 86 7.80 -8.55 16.99
C SER A 86 6.65 -8.85 16.02
N LEU A 87 5.84 -7.84 15.67
CA LEU A 87 4.81 -7.94 14.63
C LEU A 87 5.37 -7.99 13.19
N ARG A 88 6.67 -7.76 12.99
CA ARG A 88 7.26 -7.61 11.65
C ARG A 88 7.35 -8.93 10.87
N LEU A 89 7.07 -10.09 11.45
CA LEU A 89 7.07 -11.38 10.75
C LEU A 89 6.02 -12.36 11.32
N SER A 90 4.92 -12.51 10.59
CA SER A 90 4.22 -13.78 10.38
C SER A 90 3.74 -13.79 8.94
#